data_AF-A0AAQ4E1H7-F1
#
_entry.id   AF-A0AAQ4E1H7-F1
#
_cell.length_a   1.000
_cell.length_b   1.000
_cell.length_c   1.000
_cell.angle_alpha   90.00
_cell.angle_beta   90.00
_cell.angle_gamma   90.00
#
_symmetry.space_group_name_H-M   'P 1'
#
loop_
_entity.id
_entity.type
_entity.pdbx_description
1 polymer ?
#
loop_
_entity_poly.entity_id
_entity_poly.type
_entity_poly.pdbx_seq_one_letter_code
_entity_poly.pdbx_strand_id
1 'polypeptide(L)'
;MTAMIPFFNLTLLTLLYGPSHVTGRGSSDGPPDPQGALATEEEALGRARSWLKAHPCHQYKDTAAPGEAHQRTLALALVDPAFFDRCSAEALLHVRELQHQLLVQLPTTAEKGQLALHVLALSASCQPIRDPRGRNLGVLLRKKSSDPVPRNRFSEAMQLLALCSLGDRGRKLMDEAMANVQELATHNPAAVMDSLAVNVLAAACLSDNELGERSTTVYDALRPVARLQQPDGSFGNVHTTGLVTQALVAVDPEGQHLAWRRQDALTNLRRAQHSDGHFGGLLATVQVAPLLAGRTLADLASHARVFCTSRNNVSAATREILSLFSQVTVRKRTVGRSQ
;
A
#
# COMPACT_ATOMS: atom_id res chain seq x y z
N MET A 1 -54.01 19.52 17.53
CA MET A 1 -53.10 18.37 17.70
C MET A 1 -52.61 17.98 16.33
N THR A 2 -51.47 18.53 15.94
CA THR A 2 -50.87 18.31 14.62
C THR A 2 -49.38 18.27 14.85
N ALA A 3 -48.78 17.10 14.60
CA ALA A 3 -47.38 16.81 14.90
C ALA A 3 -46.45 17.56 13.93
N MET A 4 -45.48 18.28 14.50
CA MET A 4 -44.35 18.86 13.78
C MET A 4 -43.32 17.77 13.46
N ILE A 5 -42.98 17.64 12.19
CA ILE A 5 -41.82 16.89 11.69
C ILE A 5 -40.68 17.90 11.55
N PRO A 6 -39.49 17.73 12.16
CA PRO A 6 -38.38 18.61 11.90
C PRO A 6 -37.71 18.22 10.58
N PHE A 7 -37.69 19.17 9.65
CA PHE A 7 -36.85 19.17 8.46
C PHE A 7 -35.37 19.13 8.89
N PHE A 8 -34.67 18.04 8.56
CA PHE A 8 -33.21 17.99 8.68
C PHE A 8 -32.58 18.81 7.56
N ASN A 9 -31.78 19.79 7.97
CA ASN A 9 -30.99 20.70 7.14
C ASN A 9 -29.96 19.91 6.31
N LEU A 10 -30.10 19.94 4.99
CA LEU A 10 -29.29 19.22 4.02
C LEU A 10 -28.16 20.11 3.48
N THR A 11 -27.41 20.74 4.38
CA THR A 11 -26.45 21.82 4.04
C THR A 11 -25.10 21.64 4.73
N LEU A 12 -24.57 20.41 4.77
CA LEU A 12 -23.21 20.14 5.27
C LEU A 12 -22.49 18.98 4.56
N LEU A 13 -22.80 18.76 3.28
CA LEU A 13 -22.23 17.67 2.47
C LEU A 13 -21.50 18.15 1.19
N THR A 14 -21.21 19.46 1.10
CA THR A 14 -20.63 20.09 -0.11
C THR A 14 -19.18 20.57 0.03
N LEU A 15 -18.44 20.14 1.07
CA LEU A 15 -17.02 20.54 1.26
C LEU A 15 -15.97 19.48 0.90
N LEU A 16 -16.34 18.39 0.20
CA LEU A 16 -15.36 17.40 -0.28
C LEU A 16 -15.39 17.10 -1.79
N TYR A 17 -16.27 17.75 -2.56
CA TYR A 17 -16.29 17.61 -4.02
C TYR A 17 -16.51 18.98 -4.68
N GLY A 18 -15.42 19.69 -4.93
CA GLY A 18 -15.40 20.84 -5.83
C GLY A 18 -15.33 20.37 -7.29
N PRO A 19 -15.95 21.09 -8.24
CA PRO A 19 -16.02 20.67 -9.64
C PRO A 19 -14.65 20.83 -10.31
N SER A 20 -14.11 19.75 -10.86
CA SER A 20 -12.91 19.79 -11.69
C SER A 20 -13.24 20.47 -13.03
N HIS A 21 -12.94 21.76 -13.13
CA HIS A 21 -12.87 22.45 -14.41
C HIS A 21 -11.65 21.94 -15.19
N VAL A 22 -11.94 21.23 -16.28
CA VAL A 22 -10.97 20.80 -17.29
C VAL A 22 -10.50 22.03 -18.06
N THR A 23 -9.22 22.39 -17.91
CA THR A 23 -8.51 23.22 -18.88
C THR A 23 -7.39 22.39 -19.49
N GLY A 24 -7.60 21.98 -20.74
CA GLY A 24 -6.70 21.12 -21.48
C GLY A 24 -5.40 21.81 -21.87
N ARG A 25 -4.31 21.03 -21.83
CA ARG A 25 -3.41 20.80 -22.98
C ARG A 25 -2.33 19.79 -22.59
N GLY A 26 -2.24 18.71 -23.36
CA GLY A 26 -1.18 17.70 -23.28
C GLY A 26 -1.57 16.34 -22.71
N SER A 27 -2.85 15.94 -22.75
CA SER A 27 -3.27 14.56 -22.43
C SER A 27 -2.81 13.59 -23.51
N SER A 28 -1.96 12.64 -23.14
CA SER A 28 -1.93 11.31 -23.77
C SER A 28 -2.99 10.40 -23.15
N ASP A 29 -4.20 10.92 -22.91
CA ASP A 29 -5.37 10.12 -22.54
C ASP A 29 -5.87 9.43 -23.82
N GLY A 30 -5.11 8.45 -24.29
CA GLY A 30 -5.62 7.48 -25.23
C GLY A 30 -6.71 6.65 -24.54
N PRO A 31 -7.83 6.33 -25.22
CA PRO A 31 -8.77 5.34 -24.70
C PRO A 31 -8.03 4.01 -24.43
N PRO A 32 -8.52 3.17 -23.50
CA PRO A 32 -8.00 1.81 -23.33
C PRO A 32 -7.98 1.11 -24.69
N ASP A 33 -6.85 0.48 -25.01
CA ASP A 33 -6.54 -0.06 -26.34
C ASP A 33 -7.68 -0.95 -26.86
N PRO A 34 -8.44 -0.51 -27.87
CA PRO A 34 -9.52 -1.30 -28.41
C PRO A 34 -8.92 -2.25 -29.44
N GLN A 35 -8.93 -3.55 -29.10
CA GLN A 35 -8.73 -4.68 -30.02
C GLN A 35 -7.28 -5.19 -30.23
N GLY A 36 -6.38 -4.92 -29.29
CA GLY A 36 -5.16 -5.74 -29.11
C GLY A 36 -5.46 -7.07 -28.41
N ALA A 37 -4.64 -8.10 -28.64
CA ALA A 37 -4.66 -9.30 -27.79
C ALA A 37 -4.43 -8.87 -26.33
N LEU A 38 -5.28 -9.35 -25.41
CA LEU A 38 -5.15 -9.00 -24.00
C LEU A 38 -3.75 -9.35 -23.51
N ALA A 39 -3.03 -8.35 -23.02
CA ALA A 39 -1.69 -8.54 -22.51
C ALA A 39 -1.65 -9.61 -21.40
N THR A 40 -0.57 -10.38 -21.39
CA THR A 40 -0.25 -11.29 -20.28
C THR A 40 -0.07 -10.50 -18.98
N GLU A 41 -0.17 -11.19 -17.85
CA GLU A 41 0.06 -10.57 -16.53
C GLU A 41 1.48 -10.01 -16.43
N GLU A 42 2.47 -10.70 -17.01
CA GLU A 42 3.86 -10.26 -17.03
C GLU A 42 4.06 -8.98 -17.88
N GLU A 43 3.44 -8.90 -19.06
CA GLU A 43 3.50 -7.68 -19.88
C GLU A 43 2.80 -6.50 -19.21
N ALA A 44 1.62 -6.73 -18.62
CA ALA A 44 0.89 -5.71 -17.88
C ALA A 44 1.70 -5.21 -16.67
N LEU A 45 2.32 -6.12 -15.92
CA LEU A 45 3.23 -5.80 -14.83
C LEU A 45 4.45 -5.00 -15.32
N GLY A 46 5.04 -5.40 -16.45
CA GLY A 46 6.18 -4.71 -17.06
C GLY A 46 5.88 -3.26 -17.42
N ARG A 47 4.69 -3.01 -17.99
CA ARG A 47 4.21 -1.64 -18.27
C ARG A 47 3.96 -0.85 -16.99
N ALA A 48 3.29 -1.45 -16.00
CA ALA A 48 3.02 -0.79 -14.72
C ALA A 48 4.31 -0.42 -13.97
N ARG A 49 5.31 -1.31 -13.98
CA ARG A 49 6.64 -1.06 -13.41
C ARG A 49 7.35 0.09 -14.10
N SER A 50 7.36 0.09 -15.43
CA SER A 50 7.97 1.16 -16.22
C SER A 50 7.30 2.49 -15.94
N TRP A 51 5.96 2.50 -15.89
CA TRP A 51 5.18 3.68 -15.53
C TRP A 51 5.49 4.17 -14.12
N LEU A 52 5.53 3.30 -13.10
CA LEU A 52 5.83 3.69 -11.72
C LEU A 52 7.24 4.29 -11.54
N LYS A 53 8.22 3.83 -12.32
CA LYS A 53 9.59 4.38 -12.35
C LYS A 53 9.63 5.75 -13.02
N ALA A 54 8.94 5.88 -14.15
CA ALA A 54 8.87 7.14 -14.91
C ALA A 54 7.90 8.16 -14.29
N HIS A 55 6.99 7.71 -13.43
CA HIS A 55 5.94 8.54 -12.86
C HIS A 55 6.58 9.73 -12.15
N PRO A 56 6.28 10.97 -12.57
CA PRO A 56 7.03 12.14 -12.14
C PRO A 56 7.15 12.23 -10.62
N CYS A 57 8.36 12.56 -10.15
CA CYS A 57 8.50 13.20 -8.85
C CYS A 57 7.93 14.62 -9.02
N HIS A 58 6.70 14.85 -8.54
CA HIS A 58 5.98 16.13 -8.44
C HIS A 58 5.00 16.54 -9.56
N GLN A 59 3.76 16.78 -9.15
CA GLN A 59 3.15 18.11 -9.27
C GLN A 59 3.01 18.71 -7.85
N TYR A 60 4.07 19.33 -7.30
CA TYR A 60 3.86 20.52 -6.47
C TYR A 60 3.40 21.62 -7.44
N LYS A 61 2.17 21.51 -7.96
CA LYS A 61 1.42 22.73 -8.18
C LYS A 61 1.13 23.26 -6.79
N ASP A 62 1.08 24.57 -6.63
CA ASP A 62 0.81 25.32 -5.39
C ASP A 62 -0.54 24.98 -4.68
N THR A 63 -1.11 23.81 -4.95
CA THR A 63 -2.25 23.22 -4.27
C THR A 63 -1.79 22.50 -3.02
N ALA A 64 -2.52 22.70 -1.92
CA ALA A 64 -2.37 22.05 -0.62
C ALA A 64 -2.55 20.50 -0.61
N ALA A 65 -2.40 19.83 -1.76
CA ALA A 65 -2.54 18.40 -1.88
C ALA A 65 -1.28 17.69 -1.33
N PRO A 66 -1.44 16.69 -0.45
CA PRO A 66 -0.32 15.89 0.01
C PRO A 66 0.32 15.16 -1.18
N GLY A 67 1.65 15.15 -1.26
CA GLY A 67 2.37 14.36 -2.26
C GLY A 67 2.03 12.87 -2.20
N GLU A 68 2.39 12.11 -3.24
CA GLU A 68 2.04 10.69 -3.37
C GLU A 68 3.27 9.77 -3.39
N ALA A 69 4.42 10.26 -2.92
CA ALA A 69 5.69 9.54 -2.96
C ALA A 69 5.66 8.24 -2.16
N HIS A 70 4.93 8.21 -1.04
CA HIS A 70 4.70 7.01 -0.26
C HIS A 70 3.96 5.93 -1.05
N GLN A 71 2.90 6.28 -1.80
CA GLN A 71 2.11 5.30 -2.56
C GLN A 71 2.96 4.69 -3.68
N ARG A 72 3.61 5.55 -4.46
CA ARG A 72 4.52 5.13 -5.55
C ARG A 72 5.64 4.24 -5.04
N THR A 73 6.32 4.64 -3.96
CA THR A 73 7.44 3.88 -3.39
C THR A 73 6.99 2.53 -2.85
N LEU A 74 5.84 2.48 -2.17
CA LEU A 74 5.24 1.25 -1.69
C LEU A 74 4.93 0.27 -2.84
N ALA A 75 4.23 0.73 -3.87
CA ALA A 75 3.91 -0.10 -5.02
C ALA A 75 5.17 -0.59 -5.73
N LEU A 76 6.10 0.31 -6.04
CA LEU A 76 7.34 -0.02 -6.73
C LEU A 76 8.18 -1.04 -5.95
N ALA A 77 8.24 -0.92 -4.62
CA ALA A 77 8.96 -1.88 -3.78
C ALA A 77 8.31 -3.27 -3.80
N LEU A 78 6.99 -3.36 -3.89
CA LEU A 78 6.28 -4.63 -4.00
C LEU A 78 6.46 -5.28 -5.39
N VAL A 79 6.46 -4.48 -6.47
CA VAL A 79 6.52 -5.01 -7.85
C VAL A 79 7.93 -5.14 -8.41
N ASP A 80 8.89 -4.39 -7.88
CA ASP A 80 10.30 -4.40 -8.27
C ASP A 80 11.21 -4.21 -7.04
N PRO A 81 11.28 -5.19 -6.12
CA PRO A 81 12.08 -5.06 -4.91
C PRO A 81 13.53 -4.68 -5.21
N ALA A 82 14.12 -5.34 -6.22
CA ALA A 82 15.51 -5.15 -6.65
C ALA A 82 15.84 -3.72 -7.12
N PHE A 83 14.82 -2.90 -7.43
CA PHE A 83 15.00 -1.50 -7.73
C PHE A 83 15.67 -0.75 -6.57
N PHE A 84 15.27 -1.04 -5.33
CA PHE A 84 15.79 -0.37 -4.13
C PHE A 84 17.08 -1.00 -3.57
N ASP A 85 17.44 -2.20 -4.03
CA ASP A 85 18.73 -2.84 -3.69
C ASP A 85 19.91 -2.16 -4.38
N ARG A 86 19.68 -1.69 -5.61
CA ARG A 86 20.70 -1.00 -6.38
C ARG A 86 20.83 0.40 -5.81
N CYS A 87 22.06 0.80 -5.43
CA CYS A 87 22.38 2.20 -5.12
C CYS A 87 22.38 3.04 -6.42
N SER A 88 21.27 3.04 -7.17
CA SER A 88 21.09 3.84 -8.37
C SER A 88 20.62 5.25 -8.00
N ALA A 89 20.95 6.23 -8.85
CA ALA A 89 20.46 7.60 -8.69
C ALA A 89 18.93 7.65 -8.69
N GLU A 90 18.28 6.84 -9.55
CA GLU A 90 16.82 6.74 -9.62
C GLU A 90 16.21 6.27 -8.29
N ALA A 91 16.67 5.15 -7.73
CA ALA A 91 16.15 4.65 -6.46
C ALA A 91 16.36 5.64 -5.31
N LEU A 92 17.52 6.33 -5.28
CA LEU A 92 17.79 7.38 -4.33
C LEU A 92 16.82 8.56 -4.46
N LEU A 93 16.45 8.96 -5.68
CA LEU A 93 15.47 10.03 -5.89
C LEU A 93 14.11 9.68 -5.29
N HIS A 94 13.61 8.45 -5.50
CA HIS A 94 12.35 8.00 -4.89
C HIS A 94 12.40 8.03 -3.36
N VAL A 95 13.51 7.55 -2.76
CA VAL A 95 13.69 7.55 -1.29
C VAL A 95 13.81 8.97 -0.73
N ARG A 96 14.53 9.87 -1.41
CA ARG A 96 14.67 11.26 -0.98
C ARG A 96 13.35 12.01 -1.03
N GLU A 97 12.56 11.77 -2.07
CA GLU A 97 11.23 12.36 -2.20
C GLU A 97 10.29 11.85 -1.09
N LEU A 98 10.31 10.55 -0.78
CA LEU A 98 9.58 10.00 0.36
C LEU A 98 9.97 10.65 1.69
N GLN A 99 11.28 10.84 1.92
CA GLN A 99 11.79 11.50 3.14
C GLN A 99 11.40 12.98 3.21
N HIS A 100 11.44 13.68 2.08
CA HIS A 100 11.03 15.08 1.98
C HIS A 100 9.53 15.23 2.22
N GLN A 101 8.71 14.39 1.59
CA GLN A 101 7.27 14.35 1.82
C GLN A 101 6.97 14.13 3.31
N LEU A 102 7.61 13.13 3.93
CA LEU A 102 7.43 12.86 5.35
C LEU A 102 7.79 14.09 6.19
N LEU A 103 8.89 14.79 5.89
CA LEU A 103 9.30 15.99 6.63
C LEU A 103 8.25 17.11 6.58
N VAL A 104 7.71 17.38 5.39
CA VAL A 104 6.73 18.44 5.16
C VAL A 104 5.40 18.09 5.83
N GLN A 105 5.00 16.83 5.78
CA GLN A 105 3.69 16.39 6.26
C GLN A 105 3.69 16.05 7.74
N LEU A 106 4.82 15.74 8.39
CA LEU A 106 4.84 15.32 9.79
C LEU A 106 4.16 16.28 10.79
N PRO A 107 4.21 17.62 10.61
CA PRO A 107 3.46 18.55 11.44
C PRO A 107 1.93 18.46 11.23
N THR A 108 1.49 18.08 10.03
CA THR A 108 0.08 18.02 9.60
C THR A 108 -0.47 16.59 9.50
N THR A 109 0.36 15.55 9.65
CA THR A 109 -0.01 14.11 9.66
C THR A 109 -0.76 13.73 10.94
N ALA A 110 -1.65 14.61 11.42
CA ALA A 110 -2.61 14.29 12.45
C ALA A 110 -3.45 13.06 12.07
N GLU A 111 -3.59 12.75 10.78
CA GLU A 111 -4.19 11.51 10.33
C GLU A 111 -3.17 10.35 10.29
N LYS A 112 -3.36 9.38 11.19
CA LYS A 112 -2.53 8.17 11.29
C LYS A 112 -2.44 7.36 10.00
N GLY A 113 -3.46 7.43 9.13
CA GLY A 113 -3.45 6.76 7.83
C GLY A 113 -2.31 7.23 6.92
N GLN A 114 -2.04 8.54 6.89
CA GLN A 114 -0.93 9.11 6.12
C GLN A 114 0.42 8.68 6.70
N LEU A 115 0.58 8.72 8.03
CA LEU A 115 1.80 8.23 8.66
C LEU A 115 2.02 6.74 8.39
N ALA A 116 0.94 5.94 8.44
CA ALA A 116 0.99 4.51 8.16
C ALA A 116 1.49 4.22 6.74
N LEU A 117 1.00 4.96 5.75
CA LEU A 117 1.45 4.86 4.36
C LEU A 117 2.95 5.15 4.21
N HIS A 118 3.48 6.17 4.91
CA HIS A 118 4.92 6.44 4.92
C HIS A 118 5.71 5.29 5.55
N VAL A 119 5.21 4.73 6.67
CA VAL A 119 5.85 3.57 7.33
C VAL A 119 5.86 2.36 6.40
N LEU A 120 4.75 2.07 5.71
CA LEU A 120 4.66 0.98 4.73
C LEU A 120 5.67 1.17 3.61
N ALA A 121 5.73 2.37 3.03
CA ALA A 121 6.66 2.70 1.96
C ALA A 121 8.13 2.58 2.39
N LEU A 122 8.48 3.08 3.58
CA LEU A 122 9.83 2.95 4.14
C LEU A 122 10.19 1.49 4.42
N SER A 123 9.25 0.72 4.98
CA SER A 123 9.44 -0.71 5.26
C SER A 123 9.68 -1.50 3.98
N ALA A 124 8.83 -1.31 2.97
CA ALA A 124 8.93 -2.01 1.69
C ALA A 124 10.21 -1.63 0.91
N SER A 125 10.62 -0.36 0.96
CA SER A 125 11.86 0.11 0.30
C SER A 125 13.14 -0.11 1.15
N CYS A 126 13.04 -0.89 2.23
CA CYS A 126 14.15 -1.21 3.13
C CYS A 126 14.87 0.01 3.74
N GLN A 127 14.11 1.07 4.00
CA GLN A 127 14.62 2.30 4.59
C GLN A 127 14.47 2.31 6.12
N PRO A 128 15.28 3.09 6.84
CA PRO A 128 15.10 3.28 8.28
C PRO A 128 13.69 3.81 8.61
N ILE A 129 13.03 3.19 9.59
CA ILE A 129 11.69 3.57 10.07
C ILE A 129 11.77 4.77 11.03
N ARG A 130 12.41 5.83 10.56
CA ARG A 130 12.65 7.07 11.30
C ARG A 130 12.32 8.27 10.43
N ASP A 131 11.83 9.33 11.04
CA ASP A 131 11.73 10.62 10.34
C ASP A 131 13.13 11.23 10.09
N PRO A 132 13.23 12.30 9.28
CA PRO A 132 14.51 12.99 9.07
C PRO A 132 15.11 13.62 10.33
N ARG A 133 14.36 13.68 11.44
CA ARG A 133 14.82 14.13 12.77
C ARG A 133 15.24 12.97 13.68
N GLY A 134 15.20 11.73 13.19
CA GLY A 134 15.60 10.52 13.91
C GLY A 134 14.52 9.90 14.82
N ARG A 135 13.31 10.46 14.87
CA ARG A 135 12.20 9.91 15.69
C ARG A 135 11.70 8.60 15.11
N ASN A 136 11.42 7.61 15.98
CA ASN A 136 10.91 6.31 15.57
C ASN A 136 9.44 6.42 15.13
N LEU A 137 9.17 6.19 13.84
CA LEU A 137 7.82 6.33 13.28
C LEU A 137 6.86 5.26 13.79
N GLY A 138 7.35 4.04 14.07
CA GLY A 138 6.54 2.97 14.66
C GLY A 138 6.03 3.33 16.07
N VAL A 139 6.83 4.06 16.86
CA VAL A 139 6.39 4.59 18.16
C VAL A 139 5.33 5.67 17.98
N LEU A 140 5.54 6.58 17.03
CA LEU A 140 4.56 7.63 16.72
C LEU A 140 3.22 7.04 16.26
N LEU A 141 3.27 6.01 15.42
CA LEU A 141 2.10 5.34 14.87
C LEU A 141 1.22 4.67 15.95
N ARG A 142 1.84 4.15 17.01
CA ARG A 142 1.14 3.53 18.16
C ARG A 142 0.50 4.55 19.10
N LYS A 143 0.96 5.80 19.08
CA LYS A 143 0.44 6.82 19.99
C LYS A 143 -1.05 6.99 19.74
N LYS A 144 -1.88 6.87 20.79
CA LYS A 144 -3.32 7.13 20.66
C LYS A 144 -3.53 8.60 20.28
N SER A 145 -4.48 8.86 19.38
CA SER A 145 -4.91 10.25 19.13
C SER A 145 -5.56 10.76 20.41
N SER A 146 -5.18 11.95 20.84
CA SER A 146 -5.86 12.67 21.94
C SER A 146 -7.21 13.23 21.52
N ASP A 147 -7.42 13.37 20.21
CA ASP A 147 -8.53 14.14 19.68
C ASP A 147 -9.69 13.20 19.32
N PRO A 148 -10.94 13.56 19.65
CA PRO A 148 -12.13 12.79 19.29
C PRO A 148 -12.41 12.94 17.80
N VAL A 149 -11.62 12.26 16.97
CA VAL A 149 -11.83 12.16 15.53
C VAL A 149 -12.78 10.98 15.26
N PRO A 150 -13.79 11.12 14.38
CA PRO A 150 -14.59 9.99 13.93
C PRO A 150 -13.69 8.86 13.45
N ARG A 151 -14.00 7.62 13.87
CA ARG A 151 -13.15 6.50 13.50
C ARG A 151 -13.21 6.27 11.99
N ASN A 152 -12.06 6.25 11.34
CA ASN A 152 -11.91 5.89 9.94
C ASN A 152 -11.30 4.48 9.86
N ARG A 153 -12.14 3.49 9.57
CA ARG A 153 -11.74 2.07 9.51
C ARG A 153 -10.68 1.79 8.45
N PHE A 154 -10.65 2.57 7.37
CA PHE A 154 -9.61 2.46 6.34
C PHE A 154 -8.25 2.91 6.91
N SER A 155 -8.20 4.10 7.51
CA SER A 155 -6.96 4.65 8.09
C SER A 155 -6.45 3.81 9.28
N GLU A 156 -7.34 3.25 10.09
CA GLU A 156 -7.00 2.28 11.14
C GLU A 156 -6.39 1.00 10.55
N ALA A 157 -6.98 0.44 9.50
CA ALA A 157 -6.45 -0.74 8.83
C ALA A 157 -5.05 -0.51 8.25
N MET A 158 -4.81 0.67 7.66
CA MET A 158 -3.49 1.07 7.18
C MET A 158 -2.49 1.13 8.33
N GLN A 159 -2.88 1.65 9.50
CA GLN A 159 -2.05 1.64 10.71
C GLN A 159 -1.69 0.20 11.13
N LEU A 160 -2.66 -0.72 11.13
CA LEU A 160 -2.44 -2.12 11.48
C LEU A 160 -1.51 -2.83 10.49
N LEU A 161 -1.72 -2.63 9.18
CA LEU A 161 -0.81 -3.11 8.13
C LEU A 161 0.60 -2.57 8.32
N ALA A 162 0.74 -1.28 8.61
CA ALA A 162 2.03 -0.65 8.83
C ALA A 162 2.76 -1.28 10.03
N LEU A 163 2.07 -1.47 11.16
CA LEU A 163 2.65 -2.15 12.33
C LEU A 163 3.03 -3.60 12.03
N CYS A 164 2.18 -4.33 11.29
CA CYS A 164 2.48 -5.67 10.84
C CYS A 164 3.74 -5.72 9.95
N SER A 165 3.91 -4.76 9.03
CA SER A 165 5.09 -4.66 8.16
C SER A 165 6.39 -4.42 8.95
N LEU A 166 6.31 -3.95 10.19
CA LEU A 166 7.43 -3.79 11.12
C LEU A 166 7.69 -5.07 11.95
N GLY A 167 6.94 -6.14 11.71
CA GLY A 167 7.02 -7.40 12.43
C GLY A 167 6.18 -7.45 13.71
N ASP A 168 5.38 -6.43 14.02
CA ASP A 168 4.49 -6.50 15.19
C ASP A 168 3.18 -7.23 14.85
N ARG A 169 3.00 -8.39 15.47
CA ARG A 169 1.83 -9.25 15.34
C ARG A 169 1.15 -9.50 16.69
N GLY A 170 1.22 -8.53 17.61
CA GLY A 170 0.63 -8.66 18.94
C GLY A 170 -0.87 -8.97 18.89
N ARG A 171 -1.34 -9.83 19.82
CA ARG A 171 -2.76 -10.25 19.92
C ARG A 171 -3.74 -9.07 19.91
N LYS A 172 -3.41 -7.97 20.59
CA LYS A 172 -4.25 -6.75 20.62
C LYS A 172 -4.49 -6.15 19.24
N LEU A 173 -3.50 -6.18 18.35
CA LEU A 173 -3.65 -5.67 16.98
C LEU A 173 -4.57 -6.58 16.15
N MET A 174 -4.45 -7.90 16.35
CA MET A 174 -5.35 -8.86 15.74
C MET A 174 -6.79 -8.66 16.23
N ASP A 175 -6.99 -8.51 17.54
CA ASP A 175 -8.31 -8.27 18.11
C ASP A 175 -8.94 -6.97 17.56
N GLU A 176 -8.13 -5.91 17.37
CA GLU A 176 -8.55 -4.66 16.74
C GLU A 176 -8.92 -4.84 15.26
N ALA A 177 -8.11 -5.57 14.48
CA ALA A 177 -8.40 -5.89 13.09
C ALA A 177 -9.72 -6.68 12.96
N MET A 178 -9.92 -7.68 13.81
CA MET A 178 -11.13 -8.51 13.79
C MET A 178 -12.37 -7.73 14.22
N ALA A 179 -12.25 -6.85 15.22
CA ALA A 179 -13.34 -5.97 15.62
C ALA A 179 -13.76 -5.05 14.47
N ASN A 180 -12.79 -4.51 13.71
CA ASN A 180 -13.09 -3.70 12.52
C ASN A 180 -13.78 -4.51 11.42
N VAL A 181 -13.31 -5.74 11.14
CA VAL A 181 -13.97 -6.64 10.17
C VAL A 181 -15.41 -6.94 10.58
N GLN A 182 -15.65 -7.28 11.84
CA GLN A 182 -16.98 -7.57 12.37
C GLN A 182 -17.91 -6.36 12.28
N GLU A 183 -17.44 -5.17 12.64
CA GLU A 183 -18.22 -3.94 12.53
C GLU A 183 -18.57 -3.61 11.07
N LEU A 184 -17.60 -3.70 10.15
CA LEU A 184 -17.85 -3.43 8.74
C LEU A 184 -18.80 -4.44 8.12
N ALA A 185 -18.79 -5.70 8.58
CA ALA A 185 -19.71 -6.74 8.13
C ALA A 185 -21.20 -6.43 8.44
N THR A 186 -21.49 -5.55 9.40
CA THR A 186 -22.88 -5.14 9.69
C THR A 186 -23.40 -4.03 8.77
N HIS A 187 -22.55 -3.46 7.92
CA HIS A 187 -22.90 -2.36 7.02
C HIS A 187 -23.27 -2.87 5.63
N ASN A 188 -23.83 -1.99 4.79
CA ASN A 188 -24.08 -2.32 3.39
C ASN A 188 -22.76 -2.68 2.69
N PRO A 189 -22.58 -3.92 2.19
CA PRO A 189 -21.30 -4.39 1.64
C PRO A 189 -20.81 -3.50 0.50
N ALA A 190 -21.71 -2.99 -0.35
CA ALA A 190 -21.32 -2.13 -1.47
C ALA A 190 -20.71 -0.78 -1.03
N ALA A 191 -21.07 -0.29 0.16
CA ALA A 191 -20.60 0.99 0.68
C ALA A 191 -19.27 0.88 1.43
N VAL A 192 -18.87 -0.33 1.86
CA VAL A 192 -17.71 -0.53 2.73
C VAL A 192 -16.61 -1.41 2.11
N MET A 193 -16.73 -1.79 0.83
CA MET A 193 -15.82 -2.73 0.17
C MET A 193 -14.34 -2.38 0.38
N ASP A 194 -13.94 -1.13 0.13
CA ASP A 194 -12.54 -0.71 0.26
C ASP A 194 -12.04 -0.79 1.71
N SER A 195 -12.86 -0.32 2.66
CA SER A 195 -12.51 -0.36 4.08
C SER A 195 -12.43 -1.79 4.59
N LEU A 196 -13.37 -2.66 4.20
CA LEU A 196 -13.37 -4.06 4.58
C LEU A 196 -12.17 -4.79 3.98
N ALA A 197 -11.88 -4.55 2.70
CA ALA A 197 -10.74 -5.16 2.01
C ALA A 197 -9.41 -4.86 2.72
N VAL A 198 -9.15 -3.60 3.07
CA VAL A 198 -7.91 -3.24 3.77
C VAL A 198 -7.86 -3.80 5.20
N ASN A 199 -8.99 -3.87 5.91
CA ASN A 199 -9.04 -4.51 7.24
C ASN A 199 -8.78 -6.03 7.17
N VAL A 200 -9.29 -6.70 6.13
CA VAL A 200 -8.98 -8.11 5.87
C VAL A 200 -7.50 -8.29 5.55
N LEU A 201 -6.92 -7.44 4.70
CA LEU A 201 -5.47 -7.47 4.41
C LEU A 201 -4.63 -7.26 5.68
N ALA A 202 -5.05 -6.38 6.57
CA ALA A 202 -4.42 -6.19 7.87
C ALA A 202 -4.48 -7.45 8.74
N ALA A 203 -5.66 -8.08 8.84
CA ALA A 203 -5.85 -9.33 9.58
C ALA A 203 -5.03 -10.49 8.99
N ALA A 204 -4.99 -10.61 7.66
CA ALA A 204 -4.17 -11.59 6.96
C ALA A 204 -2.68 -11.37 7.28
N CYS A 205 -2.16 -10.15 7.18
CA CYS A 205 -0.78 -9.84 7.56
C CYS A 205 -0.45 -10.23 9.02
N LEU A 206 -1.32 -9.85 9.95
CA LEU A 206 -1.13 -10.11 11.39
C LEU A 206 -1.18 -11.60 11.74
N SER A 207 -1.80 -12.42 10.89
CA SER A 207 -1.85 -13.88 11.01
C SER A 207 -0.80 -14.60 10.17
N ASP A 208 0.10 -13.87 9.50
CA ASP A 208 1.04 -14.43 8.51
C ASP A 208 0.32 -15.22 7.39
N ASN A 209 -0.86 -14.74 7.00
CA ASN A 209 -1.81 -15.37 6.09
C ASN A 209 -2.41 -16.71 6.61
N GLU A 210 -2.27 -17.01 7.90
CA GLU A 210 -2.84 -18.19 8.57
C GLU A 210 -3.95 -17.81 9.56
N LEU A 211 -5.12 -17.41 9.05
CA LEU A 211 -6.24 -16.94 9.88
C LEU A 211 -6.76 -17.98 10.90
N GLY A 212 -6.55 -19.27 10.63
CA GLY A 212 -6.97 -20.37 11.51
C GLY A 212 -8.46 -20.31 11.86
N GLU A 213 -8.79 -20.37 13.15
CA GLU A 213 -10.18 -20.28 13.65
C GLU A 213 -10.90 -18.97 13.28
N ARG A 214 -10.17 -17.91 12.96
CA ARG A 214 -10.75 -16.59 12.59
C ARG A 214 -11.16 -16.53 11.12
N SER A 215 -10.81 -17.53 10.32
CA SER A 215 -11.17 -17.61 8.90
C SER A 215 -12.68 -17.48 8.68
N THR A 216 -13.50 -18.12 9.52
CA THR A 216 -14.97 -18.04 9.43
C THR A 216 -15.48 -16.61 9.50
N THR A 217 -15.01 -15.81 10.48
CA THR A 217 -15.42 -14.41 10.61
C THR A 217 -15.04 -13.58 9.39
N VAL A 218 -13.83 -13.79 8.86
CA VAL A 218 -13.36 -13.10 7.64
C VAL A 218 -14.18 -13.52 6.43
N TYR A 219 -14.45 -14.82 6.26
CA TYR A 219 -15.23 -15.33 5.14
C TYR A 219 -16.68 -14.86 5.20
N ASP A 220 -17.29 -14.83 6.38
CA ASP A 220 -18.66 -14.34 6.54
C ASP A 220 -18.76 -12.84 6.21
N ALA A 221 -17.75 -12.06 6.57
CA ALA A 221 -17.69 -10.63 6.21
C ALA A 221 -17.49 -10.42 4.69
N LEU A 222 -16.65 -11.22 4.04
CA LEU A 222 -16.35 -11.08 2.60
C LEU A 222 -17.38 -11.73 1.68
N ARG A 223 -18.14 -12.73 2.14
CA ARG A 223 -19.09 -13.46 1.30
C ARG A 223 -20.12 -12.55 0.61
N PRO A 224 -20.71 -11.54 1.27
CA PRO A 224 -21.56 -10.57 0.60
C PRO A 224 -20.81 -9.76 -0.46
N VAL A 225 -19.56 -9.36 -0.20
CA VAL A 225 -18.72 -8.60 -1.15
C VAL A 225 -18.36 -9.45 -2.37
N ALA A 226 -17.96 -10.71 -2.18
CA ALA A 226 -17.66 -11.64 -3.26
C ALA A 226 -18.84 -11.81 -4.23
N ARG A 227 -20.08 -11.80 -3.71
CA ARG A 227 -21.31 -11.86 -4.52
C ARG A 227 -21.62 -10.60 -5.32
N LEU A 228 -20.98 -9.47 -5.00
CA LEU A 228 -21.11 -8.22 -5.76
C LEU A 228 -20.22 -8.19 -7.00
N GLN A 229 -19.42 -9.25 -7.25
CA GLN A 229 -18.60 -9.32 -8.46
C GLN A 229 -19.50 -9.28 -9.71
N GLN A 230 -19.27 -8.28 -10.55
CA GLN A 230 -20.04 -8.05 -11.76
C GLN A 230 -19.69 -9.07 -12.85
N PRO A 231 -20.56 -9.28 -13.87
CA PRO A 231 -20.30 -10.22 -14.96
C PRO A 231 -18.95 -10.01 -15.66
N ASP A 232 -18.51 -8.76 -15.77
CA ASP A 232 -17.24 -8.35 -16.37
C ASP A 232 -16.01 -8.62 -15.49
N GLY A 233 -16.21 -9.14 -14.27
CA GLY A 233 -15.19 -9.48 -13.28
C GLY A 233 -14.93 -8.39 -12.23
N SER A 234 -15.47 -7.18 -12.39
CA SER A 234 -15.18 -6.03 -11.53
C SER A 234 -15.96 -6.05 -10.21
N PHE A 235 -15.52 -5.21 -9.27
CA PHE A 235 -16.25 -4.83 -8.05
C PHE A 235 -16.64 -3.35 -8.10
N GLY A 236 -17.16 -2.89 -9.24
CA GLY A 236 -17.59 -1.50 -9.46
C GLY A 236 -16.58 -0.69 -10.26
N ASN A 237 -15.52 -0.19 -9.61
CA ASN A 237 -14.46 0.58 -10.28
C ASN A 237 -13.09 -0.09 -10.12
N VAL A 238 -12.08 0.38 -10.84
CA VAL A 238 -10.72 -0.21 -10.85
C VAL A 238 -10.06 -0.19 -9.46
N HIS A 239 -10.28 0.88 -8.68
CA HIS A 239 -9.72 1.03 -7.33
C HIS A 239 -10.25 -0.04 -6.38
N THR A 240 -11.58 -0.13 -6.30
CA THR A 240 -12.27 -1.12 -5.46
C THR A 240 -12.00 -2.54 -5.94
N THR A 241 -11.99 -2.75 -7.26
CA THR A 241 -11.63 -4.05 -7.85
C THR A 241 -10.23 -4.48 -7.44
N GLY A 242 -9.25 -3.59 -7.49
CA GLY A 242 -7.88 -3.88 -7.05
C GLY A 242 -7.80 -4.25 -5.57
N LEU A 243 -8.37 -3.43 -4.68
CA LEU A 243 -8.34 -3.70 -3.23
C LEU A 243 -9.10 -4.97 -2.84
N VAL A 244 -10.32 -5.15 -3.32
CA VAL A 244 -11.14 -6.34 -3.02
C VAL A 244 -10.46 -7.60 -3.55
N THR A 245 -9.91 -7.55 -4.76
CA THR A 245 -9.16 -8.69 -5.32
C THR A 245 -7.95 -9.03 -4.47
N GLN A 246 -7.20 -8.04 -3.96
CA GLN A 246 -6.10 -8.31 -3.02
C GLN A 246 -6.59 -9.00 -1.74
N ALA A 247 -7.67 -8.50 -1.14
CA ALA A 247 -8.22 -9.10 0.08
C ALA A 247 -8.69 -10.54 -0.15
N LEU A 248 -9.39 -10.81 -1.26
CA LEU A 248 -9.85 -12.15 -1.62
C LEU A 248 -8.67 -13.09 -1.92
N VAL A 249 -7.64 -12.63 -2.65
CA VAL A 249 -6.42 -13.43 -2.90
C VAL A 249 -5.68 -13.76 -1.60
N ALA A 250 -5.64 -12.84 -0.64
CA ALA A 250 -4.92 -13.05 0.61
C ALA A 250 -5.56 -14.13 1.52
N VAL A 251 -6.86 -14.41 1.38
CA VAL A 251 -7.60 -15.31 2.31
C VAL A 251 -8.30 -16.48 1.64
N ASP A 252 -8.59 -16.40 0.34
CA ASP A 252 -9.22 -17.45 -0.48
C ASP A 252 -8.69 -17.38 -1.92
N PRO A 253 -7.38 -17.67 -2.14
CA PRO A 253 -6.70 -17.47 -3.43
C PRO A 253 -7.28 -18.30 -4.58
N GLU A 254 -7.87 -19.46 -4.25
CA GLU A 254 -8.49 -20.39 -5.19
C GLU A 254 -10.01 -20.18 -5.32
N GLY A 255 -10.60 -19.27 -4.51
CA GLY A 255 -12.03 -18.97 -4.54
C GLY A 255 -12.93 -20.10 -4.04
N GLN A 256 -12.40 -21.08 -3.31
CA GLN A 256 -13.12 -22.29 -2.90
C GLN A 256 -14.18 -22.00 -1.83
N HIS A 257 -13.94 -21.01 -0.97
CA HIS A 257 -14.83 -20.70 0.16
C HIS A 257 -15.83 -19.58 -0.15
N LEU A 258 -15.42 -18.61 -0.97
CA LEU A 258 -16.19 -17.41 -1.29
C LEU A 258 -16.83 -17.44 -2.68
N ALA A 259 -16.47 -18.42 -3.52
CA ALA A 259 -17.03 -18.63 -4.86
C ALA A 259 -16.92 -17.38 -5.78
N TRP A 260 -15.79 -16.66 -5.69
CA TRP A 260 -15.50 -15.50 -6.52
C TRP A 260 -14.65 -15.90 -7.75
N ARG A 261 -14.76 -15.15 -8.85
CA ARG A 261 -14.10 -15.46 -10.13
C ARG A 261 -12.80 -14.67 -10.26
N ARG A 262 -11.70 -15.22 -9.72
CA ARG A 262 -10.37 -14.59 -9.74
C ARG A 262 -9.90 -14.20 -11.13
N GLN A 263 -10.00 -15.14 -12.08
CA GLN A 263 -9.49 -14.90 -13.43
C GLN A 263 -10.25 -13.77 -14.14
N ASP A 264 -11.54 -13.63 -13.88
CA ASP A 264 -12.37 -12.56 -14.44
C ASP A 264 -11.96 -11.21 -13.87
N ALA A 265 -11.70 -11.12 -12.56
CA ALA A 265 -11.19 -9.91 -11.92
C ALA A 265 -9.82 -9.48 -12.47
N LEU A 266 -8.87 -10.40 -12.58
CA LEU A 266 -7.54 -10.11 -13.14
C LEU A 266 -7.63 -9.72 -14.63
N THR A 267 -8.56 -10.33 -15.36
CA THR A 267 -8.83 -9.97 -16.76
C THR A 267 -9.44 -8.58 -16.88
N ASN A 268 -10.39 -8.23 -16.01
CA ASN A 268 -10.98 -6.89 -15.93
C ASN A 268 -9.91 -5.82 -15.66
N LEU A 269 -9.07 -6.04 -14.64
CA LEU A 269 -8.00 -5.13 -14.28
C LEU A 269 -7.01 -4.92 -15.42
N ARG A 270 -6.60 -5.98 -16.12
CA ARG A 270 -5.69 -5.86 -17.29
C ARG A 270 -6.31 -5.10 -18.45
N ARG A 271 -7.61 -5.27 -18.70
CA ARG A 271 -8.33 -4.49 -19.73
C ARG A 271 -8.41 -3.00 -19.38
N ALA A 272 -8.39 -2.66 -18.09
CA ALA A 272 -8.38 -1.28 -17.63
C ALA A 272 -7.01 -0.60 -17.69
N GLN A 273 -5.94 -1.32 -18.11
CA GLN A 273 -4.62 -0.72 -18.23
C GLN A 273 -4.54 0.20 -19.46
N HIS A 274 -4.08 1.42 -19.24
CA HIS A 274 -3.79 2.38 -20.29
C HIS A 274 -2.52 2.01 -21.05
N SER A 275 -2.36 2.57 -22.26
CA SER A 275 -1.24 2.28 -23.15
C SER A 275 0.13 2.65 -22.57
N ASP A 276 0.18 3.64 -21.68
CA ASP A 276 1.39 4.06 -20.96
C ASP A 276 1.67 3.23 -19.70
N GLY A 277 0.75 2.34 -19.31
CA GLY A 277 0.93 1.34 -18.27
C GLY A 277 0.20 1.59 -16.96
N HIS A 278 -0.50 2.72 -16.77
CA HIS A 278 -1.26 2.99 -15.55
C HIS A 278 -2.69 2.46 -15.60
N PHE A 279 -3.38 2.49 -14.45
CA PHE A 279 -4.76 1.99 -14.30
C PHE A 279 -5.76 3.11 -13.99
N GLY A 280 -5.72 4.21 -14.74
CA GLY A 280 -6.47 5.45 -14.43
C GLY A 280 -5.85 6.39 -13.37
N GLY A 281 -4.60 6.17 -12.94
CA GLY A 281 -3.88 7.08 -12.03
C GLY A 281 -2.97 6.34 -11.03
N LEU A 282 -2.26 7.08 -10.17
CA LEU A 282 -1.32 6.47 -9.22
C LEU A 282 -2.03 5.58 -8.20
N LEU A 283 -3.11 6.05 -7.59
CA LEU A 283 -3.85 5.30 -6.58
C LEU A 283 -4.33 3.93 -7.10
N ALA A 284 -4.98 3.89 -8.27
CA ALA A 284 -5.40 2.64 -8.89
C ALA A 284 -4.20 1.76 -9.23
N THR A 285 -3.14 2.34 -9.78
CA THR A 285 -1.92 1.59 -10.13
C THR A 285 -1.29 0.94 -8.90
N VAL A 286 -1.28 1.64 -7.76
CA VAL A 286 -0.76 1.12 -6.48
C VAL A 286 -1.63 -0.01 -5.93
N GLN A 287 -2.94 0.02 -6.19
CA GLN A 287 -3.88 -1.02 -5.79
C GLN A 287 -3.88 -2.24 -6.73
N VAL A 288 -3.47 -2.09 -7.99
CA VAL A 288 -3.52 -3.16 -8.99
C VAL A 288 -2.16 -3.81 -9.21
N ALA A 289 -1.09 -3.04 -9.31
CA ALA A 289 0.23 -3.54 -9.71
C ALA A 289 0.76 -4.68 -8.80
N PRO A 290 0.57 -4.66 -7.46
CA PRO A 290 0.97 -5.78 -6.62
C PRO A 290 0.31 -7.11 -7.01
N LEU A 291 -0.97 -7.10 -7.41
CA LEU A 291 -1.68 -8.31 -7.84
C LEU A 291 -1.04 -8.96 -9.06
N LEU A 292 -0.63 -8.14 -10.03
CA LEU A 292 0.05 -8.60 -11.24
C LEU A 292 1.43 -9.18 -10.93
N ALA A 293 2.03 -8.81 -9.79
CA ALA A 293 3.26 -9.40 -9.27
C ALA A 293 3.01 -10.63 -8.39
N GLY A 294 1.76 -11.12 -8.30
CA GLY A 294 1.38 -12.22 -7.42
C GLY A 294 1.48 -11.87 -5.93
N ARG A 295 1.30 -10.59 -5.57
CA ARG A 295 1.44 -10.07 -4.21
C ARG A 295 0.21 -9.26 -3.79
N THR A 296 0.09 -9.08 -2.49
CA THR A 296 -0.91 -8.23 -1.86
C THR A 296 -0.25 -7.33 -0.80
N LEU A 297 -0.98 -6.35 -0.29
CA LEU A 297 -0.52 -5.58 0.87
C LEU A 297 -0.34 -6.45 2.14
N ALA A 298 -1.00 -7.61 2.24
CA ALA A 298 -0.80 -8.52 3.37
C ALA A 298 0.61 -9.15 3.38
N ASP A 299 1.26 -9.23 2.21
CA ASP A 299 2.61 -9.79 2.06
C ASP A 299 3.72 -8.81 2.46
N LEU A 300 3.39 -7.63 2.98
CA LEU A 300 4.41 -6.62 3.31
C LEU A 300 5.35 -7.06 4.44
N ALA A 301 4.84 -7.79 5.44
CA ALA A 301 5.67 -8.31 6.52
C ALA A 301 6.64 -9.40 6.02
N SER A 302 6.16 -10.30 5.17
CA SER A 302 7.00 -11.35 4.58
C SER A 302 8.02 -10.75 3.60
N HIS A 303 7.61 -9.75 2.80
CA HIS A 303 8.48 -8.97 1.93
C HIS A 303 9.61 -8.29 2.73
N ALA A 304 9.28 -7.51 3.76
CA ALA A 304 10.27 -6.83 4.59
C ALA A 304 11.26 -7.82 5.23
N ARG A 305 10.76 -8.97 5.70
CA ARG A 305 11.59 -10.03 6.30
C ARG A 305 12.54 -10.67 5.26
N VAL A 306 12.04 -11.10 4.12
CA VAL A 306 12.82 -11.85 3.14
C VAL A 306 13.80 -10.93 2.42
N PHE A 307 13.34 -9.76 2.02
CA PHE A 307 14.09 -8.87 1.15
C PHE A 307 15.00 -7.91 1.94
N CYS A 308 14.44 -7.17 2.92
CA CYS A 308 15.19 -6.15 3.63
C CYS A 308 16.15 -6.71 4.69
N THR A 309 15.78 -7.79 5.38
CA THR A 309 16.69 -8.42 6.37
C THR A 309 17.89 -9.08 5.69
N SER A 310 17.68 -9.70 4.51
CA SER A 310 18.77 -10.24 3.69
C SER A 310 19.78 -9.16 3.32
N ARG A 311 19.30 -7.99 2.87
CA ARG A 311 20.14 -6.81 2.59
C ARG A 311 20.95 -6.35 3.81
N ASN A 312 20.34 -6.30 4.99
CA ASN A 312 21.03 -5.87 6.21
C ASN A 312 22.16 -6.84 6.59
N ASN A 313 21.91 -8.15 6.47
CA ASN A 313 22.91 -9.20 6.75
C ASN A 313 24.08 -9.17 5.76
N VAL A 314 23.81 -8.97 4.46
CA VAL A 314 24.86 -8.80 3.44
C VAL A 314 25.66 -7.52 3.70
N SER A 315 25.01 -6.40 4.07
CA SER A 315 25.73 -5.15 4.38
C SER A 315 26.58 -5.24 5.65
N ALA A 316 26.14 -6.04 6.63
CA ALA A 316 26.86 -6.27 7.88
C ALA A 316 28.09 -7.15 7.63
N ALA A 317 27.93 -8.27 6.92
CA ALA A 317 29.02 -9.15 6.53
C ALA A 317 30.07 -8.43 5.67
N THR A 318 29.63 -7.58 4.73
CA THR A 318 30.55 -6.77 3.90
C THR A 318 31.33 -5.77 4.75
N ARG A 319 30.70 -5.13 5.74
CA ARG A 319 31.39 -4.20 6.66
C ARG A 319 32.39 -4.93 7.56
N GLU A 320 32.07 -6.14 8.00
CA GLU A 320 32.97 -6.97 8.80
C GLU A 320 34.19 -7.42 7.98
N ILE A 321 33.98 -7.82 6.73
CA ILE A 321 35.07 -8.17 5.81
C ILE A 321 35.95 -6.94 5.53
N LEU A 322 35.36 -5.78 5.24
CA LEU A 322 36.11 -4.53 4.99
C LEU A 322 36.88 -4.06 6.24
N SER A 323 36.34 -4.26 7.44
CA SER A 323 37.04 -3.91 8.69
C SER A 323 38.23 -4.85 8.93
N LEU A 324 38.11 -6.14 8.60
CA LEU A 324 39.21 -7.09 8.63
C LEU A 324 40.31 -6.72 7.62
N PHE A 325 39.96 -6.33 6.39
CA PHE A 325 40.94 -5.85 5.40
C PHE A 325 41.65 -4.56 5.84
N SER A 326 40.93 -3.63 6.48
CA SER A 326 41.53 -2.42 7.06
C SER A 326 42.55 -2.77 8.16
N GLN A 327 42.22 -3.70 9.05
CA GLN A 327 43.13 -4.16 10.11
C GLN A 327 44.38 -4.88 9.57
N VAL A 328 44.24 -5.69 8.51
CA VAL A 328 45.37 -6.36 7.84
C VAL A 328 46.28 -5.34 7.15
N THR A 329 45.72 -4.28 6.56
CA THR A 329 46.48 -3.22 5.89
C THR A 329 47.27 -2.36 6.89
N VAL A 330 46.71 -2.09 8.07
CA VAL A 330 47.40 -1.40 9.17
C VAL A 330 48.55 -2.26 9.73
N ARG A 331 48.34 -3.57 9.90
CA ARG A 331 49.37 -4.50 10.40
C ARG A 331 50.58 -4.66 9.47
N LYS A 332 50.38 -4.57 8.14
CA LYS A 332 51.50 -4.60 7.18
C LYS A 332 52.33 -3.30 7.18
N ARG A 333 51.74 -2.15 7.53
CA ARG A 333 52.48 -0.87 7.60
C ARG A 333 53.33 -0.72 8.86
N THR A 334 52.98 -1.38 9.97
CA THR A 334 53.78 -1.35 11.20
C THR A 334 54.98 -2.31 11.19
N VAL A 335 54.94 -3.37 10.38
CA VAL A 335 56.06 -4.35 10.28
C VAL A 335 57.11 -3.93 9.25
N GLY A 336 56.77 -3.07 8.28
CA GLY A 336 57.71 -2.59 7.25
C GLY A 336 58.54 -1.35 7.60
N ARG A 337 58.54 -0.89 8.86
CA ARG A 337 59.27 0.33 9.29
C ARG A 337 60.35 0.06 10.34
N SER A 338 60.71 -1.21 10.51
CA SER A 338 61.81 -1.67 11.36
C SER A 338 62.70 -2.61 10.56
N GLN A 339 63.34 -2.07 9.53
CA GLN A 339 64.61 -2.51 8.96
C GLN A 339 65.40 -1.27 8.54
#